data_AF-A0A941ASE6-F1
#
_entry.id   AF-A0A941ASE6-F1
#
_cell.length_a   1.000
_cell.length_b   1.000
_cell.length_c   1.000
_cell.angle_alpha   90.00
_cell.angle_beta   90.00
_cell.angle_gamma   90.00
#
_symmetry.space_group_name_H-M   'P 1'
#
loop_
_entity.id
_entity.type
_entity.pdbx_description
1 polymer ?
#
loop_
_entity_poly.entity_id
_entity_poly.type
_entity_poly.pdbx_seq_one_letter_code
_entity_poly.pdbx_strand_id
1 'polypeptide(L)' 'MSVVTNPIWLWLFKHGWEDPEWGRRPADQIGIQLALHDLAGMIADDKVRTGIQSTLDSAIAKTARAIG' A
#
# COMPACT_ATOMS: atom_id res chain seq x y z
N MET A 1 13.81 28.36 16.60
CA MET A 1 13.82 26.95 16.18
C MET A 1 14.69 26.84 14.94
N SER A 2 15.97 26.49 15.09
CA SER A 2 16.86 26.25 13.95
C SER A 2 16.80 24.77 13.63
N VAL A 3 16.10 24.39 12.56
CA VAL A 3 16.17 23.02 12.05
C VAL A 3 17.53 22.90 11.40
N VAL A 4 18.49 22.30 12.11
CA VAL A 4 19.76 21.89 11.53
C VAL A 4 19.44 20.67 10.64
N THR A 5 18.98 20.92 9.42
CA THR A 5 18.80 19.85 8.46
C THR A 5 20.18 19.51 7.91
N ASN A 6 20.77 18.44 8.43
CA ASN A 6 22.05 17.92 7.94
C ASN A 6 21.95 17.73 6.41
N PRO A 7 22.84 18.31 5.62
CA PRO A 7 22.82 18.17 4.16
C PRO A 7 22.93 16.71 3.70
N ILE A 8 23.56 15.83 4.49
CA ILE A 8 23.62 14.39 4.23
C ILE A 8 22.23 13.76 4.36
N TRP A 9 21.47 14.09 5.41
CA TRP A 9 20.10 13.61 5.61
C TRP A 9 19.18 14.09 4.48
N LEU A 10 19.27 15.37 4.08
CA LEU A 10 18.54 15.89 2.92
C LEU A 10 18.90 15.18 1.61
N TRP A 11 20.17 14.86 1.42
CA TRP A 11 20.65 14.14 0.25
C TRP A 11 20.09 12.72 0.21
N LEU A 12 20.13 11.99 1.34
CA LEU A 12 19.56 10.64 1.46
C LEU A 12 18.05 10.61 1.19
N PHE A 13 17.29 11.57 1.76
CA PHE A 13 15.86 11.74 1.48
C PHE A 13 15.59 11.97 -0.01
N LYS A 14 16.36 12.84 -0.66
CA LYS A 14 16.21 13.14 -2.10
C LYS A 14 16.62 12.00 -3.03
N HIS A 15 17.43 11.06 -2.55
CA HIS A 15 17.94 9.92 -3.32
C HIS A 15 17.28 8.60 -2.93
N GLY A 16 16.09 8.65 -2.30
CA GLY A 16 15.22 7.49 -2.15
C GLY A 16 15.61 6.52 -1.04
N TRP A 17 16.55 6.86 -0.16
CA TRP A 17 16.91 6.00 0.98
C TRP A 17 15.72 5.80 1.96
N GLU A 18 14.80 6.77 2.00
CA GLU A 18 13.56 6.74 2.80
C GLU A 18 12.29 6.56 1.97
N ASP A 19 12.39 6.34 0.66
CA ASP A 19 11.25 5.94 -0.18
C ASP A 19 11.44 4.46 -0.55
N PRO A 20 11.04 3.55 0.34
CA PRO A 20 11.50 2.17 0.31
C PRO A 20 10.86 1.32 -0.82
N GLU A 21 10.21 1.96 -1.80
CA GLU A 21 9.55 1.44 -3.01
C GLU A 21 8.53 0.29 -2.82
N TRP A 22 8.50 -0.38 -1.67
CA TRP A 22 7.64 -1.53 -1.37
C TRP A 22 6.16 -1.19 -1.34
N GLY A 23 5.80 0.11 -1.36
CA GLY A 23 4.41 0.54 -1.51
C GLY A 23 4.03 0.88 -2.95
N ARG A 24 5.00 0.97 -3.87
CA ARG A 24 4.80 1.48 -5.24
C ARG A 24 4.76 0.37 -6.29
N ARG A 25 5.46 -0.73 -6.06
CA ARG A 25 5.47 -1.81 -7.05
C ARG A 25 4.10 -2.47 -7.05
N PRO A 26 3.53 -2.73 -8.25
CA PRO A 26 2.23 -3.38 -8.35
C PRO A 26 2.16 -4.72 -7.61
N ALA A 27 3.24 -5.51 -7.61
CA ALA A 27 3.30 -6.78 -6.91
C ALA A 27 3.12 -6.61 -5.38
N ASP A 28 3.75 -5.60 -4.80
CA ASP A 28 3.63 -5.32 -3.37
C ASP A 28 2.23 -4.79 -3.03
N GLN A 29 1.65 -3.98 -3.91
CA GLN A 29 0.27 -3.51 -3.75
C GLN A 29 -0.75 -4.66 -3.77
N ILE A 30 -0.56 -5.68 -4.62
CA ILE A 30 -1.39 -6.90 -4.60
C ILE A 30 -1.26 -7.62 -3.26
N GLY A 31 -0.04 -7.77 -2.74
CA GLY A 31 0.19 -8.40 -1.44
C GLY A 31 -0.56 -7.68 -0.31
N ILE A 32 -0.50 -6.34 -0.29
CA ILE A 32 -1.22 -5.51 0.69
C ILE A 32 -2.74 -5.67 0.52
N GLN A 33 -3.24 -5.64 -0.71
CA GLN A 33 -4.67 -5.76 -1.00
C GLN A 33 -5.23 -7.14 -0.59
N LEU A 34 -4.46 -8.21 -0.80
CA LEU A 34 -4.81 -9.57 -0.33
C LEU A 34 -4.83 -9.65 1.19
N ALA A 35 -3.83 -9.08 1.87
CA ALA A 35 -3.82 -9.04 3.33
C ALA A 35 -5.05 -8.28 3.88
N LEU A 36 -5.42 -7.16 3.27
CA LEU A 36 -6.63 -6.41 3.63
C LEU A 36 -7.90 -7.23 3.36
N HIS A 37 -7.93 -8.05 2.32
CA HIS A 37 -9.07 -8.90 1.99
C HIS A 37 -9.29 -9.97 3.07
N ASP A 38 -8.21 -10.59 3.54
CA ASP A 38 -8.23 -11.56 4.64
C ASP A 38 -8.65 -10.90 5.96
N LEU A 39 -8.15 -9.69 6.24
CA LEU A 39 -8.57 -8.90 7.39
C LEU A 39 -10.07 -8.57 7.35
N ALA A 40 -10.60 -8.22 6.17
CA ALA A 40 -12.02 -7.96 5.98
C ALA A 40 -12.87 -9.20 6.28
N GLY A 41 -12.33 -10.41 6.07
CA GLY A 41 -12.99 -11.67 6.45
C GLY A 41 -13.27 -11.80 7.95
N MET A 42 -12.53 -11.09 8.80
CA MET A 42 -12.74 -11.07 10.25
C MET A 42 -13.86 -10.11 10.71
N ILE A 43 -14.40 -9.30 9.80
CA ILE A 43 -15.50 -8.40 10.11
C ILE A 43 -16.79 -9.22 10.30
N ALA A 44 -17.43 -9.06 11.45
CA ALA A 44 -18.64 -9.79 11.81
C ALA A 44 -19.88 -9.32 11.04
N ASP A 45 -19.93 -8.02 10.69
CA ASP A 45 -21.02 -7.47 9.88
C ASP A 45 -20.87 -7.90 8.42
N ASP A 46 -21.85 -8.66 7.93
CA ASP A 46 -21.83 -9.26 6.60
C ASP A 46 -21.89 -8.23 5.47
N LYS A 47 -22.63 -7.13 5.65
CA LYS A 47 -22.74 -6.08 4.63
C LYS A 47 -21.43 -5.30 4.52
N VAL A 48 -20.84 -4.95 5.65
CA VAL A 48 -19.55 -4.25 5.71
C VAL A 48 -18.44 -5.14 5.15
N ARG A 49 -18.39 -6.42 5.56
CA ARG A 49 -17.44 -7.40 5.01
C ARG A 49 -17.54 -7.50 3.50
N THR A 50 -18.75 -7.74 2.97
CA THR A 50 -18.97 -7.91 1.53
C THR A 50 -18.64 -6.65 0.75
N GLY A 51 -18.99 -5.46 1.27
CA GLY A 51 -18.65 -4.19 0.64
C GLY A 51 -17.15 -3.94 0.56
N ILE A 52 -16.42 -4.26 1.64
CA ILE A 52 -14.96 -4.12 1.68
C ILE A 52 -14.28 -5.13 0.76
N GLN A 53 -14.70 -6.41 0.79
CA GLN A 53 -14.15 -7.45 -0.06
C GLN A 53 -14.36 -7.13 -1.55
N SER A 54 -15.57 -6.73 -1.96
CA SER A 54 -15.85 -6.33 -3.35
C SER A 54 -15.01 -5.13 -3.81
N THR A 55 -14.76 -4.17 -2.91
CA THR A 55 -13.87 -3.03 -3.20
C THR A 55 -12.43 -3.50 -3.40
N LEU A 56 -11.96 -4.43 -2.56
CA LEU A 56 -10.62 -4.98 -2.65
C LEU A 56 -10.43 -5.85 -3.88
N ASP A 57 -11.42 -6.66 -4.26
CA ASP A 57 -11.40 -7.44 -5.51
C ASP A 57 -11.24 -6.54 -6.74
N SER A 58 -11.97 -5.42 -6.76
CA SER A 58 -11.86 -4.43 -7.83
C SER A 58 -10.48 -3.78 -7.86
N ALA A 59 -9.89 -3.51 -6.68
CA ALA A 59 -8.55 -2.95 -6.55
C ALA A 59 -7.46 -3.94 -7.01
N ILE A 60 -7.56 -5.22 -6.61
CA ILE A 60 -6.66 -6.30 -7.03
C ILE A 60 -6.72 -6.47 -8.55
N ALA A 61 -7.92 -6.53 -9.13
CA ALA A 61 -8.09 -6.66 -10.58
C ALA A 61 -7.45 -5.47 -11.34
N LYS A 62 -7.55 -4.25 -10.79
CA LYS A 62 -6.91 -3.07 -11.37
C LYS A 62 -5.37 -3.15 -11.28
N THR A 63 -4.83 -3.56 -10.13
CA THR A 63 -3.38 -3.70 -9.95
C THR A 63 -2.82 -4.83 -10.80
N ALA A 64 -3.51 -5.96 -10.91
CA ALA A 64 -3.09 -7.11 -11.71
C ALA A 64 -2.98 -6.77 -13.21
N ARG A 65 -3.89 -5.94 -13.74
CA ARG A 65 -3.80 -5.40 -15.11
C ARG A 65 -2.63 -4.45 -15.35
N ALA A 66 -1.99 -3.96 -14.29
CA ALA A 66 -0.78 -3.13 -14.42
C ALA A 66 0.50 -3.99 -14.43
N ILE A 67 0.40 -5.29 -14.15
CA ILE A 67 1.53 -6.24 -14.12
C ILE A 67 1.59 -7.07 -15.40
N GLY A 68 0.43 -7.50 -15.92
CA GLY A 68 0.30 -8.24 -17.19
C GLY A 68 0.02 -7.34 -18.37
#